data_AF-A0A7C6U6D0-F1
#
_entry.id   AF-A0A7C6U6D0-F1
#
_cell.length_a   1.000
_cell.length_b   1.000
_cell.length_c   1.000
_cell.angle_alpha   90.00
_cell.angle_beta   90.00
_cell.angle_gamma   90.00
#
_symmetry.space_group_name_H-M   'P 1'
#
loop_
_entity.id
_entity.type
_entity.pdbx_description
1 polymer ?
#
loop_
_entity_poly.entity_id
_entity_poly.type
_entity_poly.pdbx_seq_one_letter_code
_entity_poly.pdbx_strand_id
1 'polypeptide(L)'
;MLVKYFCEICNEKFDEAKECFEHELQHIEKKFTCDKCGKTLDYDFSKYEYLLYLNQFHHINLGRAGYGSKLDGCDLVFNLCDDCLYDFIMTFRNKDKILYSGSNYKYN
;
A
#
# COMPACT_ATOMS: atom_id res chain seq x y z
N MET A 1 23.26 -22.17 13.16
CA MET A 1 22.85 -21.27 12.07
C MET A 1 21.73 -20.42 12.67
N LEU A 2 22.01 -19.16 13.04
CA LEU A 2 21.01 -18.29 13.65
C LEU A 2 20.03 -17.88 12.56
N VAL A 3 18.76 -18.26 12.68
CA VAL A 3 17.70 -17.72 11.82
C VAL A 3 17.55 -16.26 12.21
N LYS A 4 18.00 -15.36 11.33
CA LYS A 4 17.76 -13.92 11.48
C LYS A 4 16.43 -13.59 10.81
N TYR A 5 15.66 -12.72 11.45
CA TYR A 5 14.45 -12.15 10.87
C TYR A 5 14.83 -10.85 10.15
N PHE A 6 14.20 -10.57 9.02
CA PHE A 6 14.51 -9.41 8.18
C PHE A 6 13.25 -8.61 7.93
N CYS A 7 13.32 -7.29 8.09
CA CYS A 7 12.23 -6.40 7.73
C CYS A 7 12.03 -6.41 6.21
N GLU A 8 10.81 -6.71 5.73
CA GLU A 8 10.54 -6.76 4.29
C GLU A 8 10.59 -5.39 3.59
N ILE A 9 10.52 -4.31 4.38
CA ILE A 9 10.48 -2.92 3.88
C ILE A 9 11.89 -2.33 3.74
N CYS A 10 12.76 -2.51 4.74
CA CYS A 10 14.09 -1.89 4.79
C CYS A 10 15.27 -2.88 4.88
N ASN A 11 15.00 -4.20 4.96
CA ASN A 11 15.98 -5.28 5.10
C ASN A 11 16.85 -5.21 6.38
N GLU A 12 16.40 -4.48 7.40
CA GLU A 12 17.06 -4.48 8.71
C GLU A 12 16.95 -5.86 9.39
N LYS A 13 17.98 -6.23 10.16
CA LYS A 13 18.15 -7.58 10.74
C LYS A 13 17.84 -7.59 12.22
N PHE A 14 17.04 -8.56 12.64
CA PHE A 14 16.65 -8.77 14.03
C PHE A 14 16.98 -10.19 14.46
N ASP A 15 17.27 -10.35 15.75
CA ASP A 15 17.59 -11.65 16.34
C ASP A 15 16.31 -12.39 16.80
N GLU A 16 15.21 -11.67 17.05
CA GLU A 16 13.89 -12.24 17.37
C GLU A 16 12.79 -11.82 16.38
N ALA A 17 11.82 -12.71 16.15
CA ALA A 17 10.65 -12.44 15.29
C ALA A 17 9.81 -11.27 15.83
N LYS A 18 9.69 -11.17 17.16
CA LYS A 18 8.91 -10.14 17.82
C LYS A 18 9.50 -8.75 17.60
N GLU A 19 10.82 -8.62 17.69
CA GLU A 19 11.52 -7.36 17.44
C GLU A 19 11.37 -6.92 15.97
N CYS A 20 11.51 -7.86 15.03
CA CYS A 20 11.28 -7.61 13.62
C CYS A 20 9.85 -7.12 13.35
N PHE A 21 8.86 -7.76 13.97
CA PHE A 21 7.46 -7.39 13.84
C PHE A 21 7.18 -6.00 14.43
N GLU A 22 7.64 -5.71 15.65
CA GLU A 22 7.46 -4.39 16.29
C GLU A 22 8.15 -3.26 15.50
N HIS A 23 9.27 -3.55 14.85
CA HIS A 23 9.93 -2.64 13.93
C HIS A 23 9.10 -2.40 12.66
N GLU A 24 8.57 -3.45 12.03
CA GLU A 24 7.72 -3.33 10.83
C GLU A 24 6.48 -2.46 11.09
N LEU A 25 5.93 -2.50 12.30
CA LEU A 25 4.84 -1.62 12.71
C LEU A 25 5.19 -0.13 12.69
N GLN A 26 6.46 0.26 12.81
CA GLN A 26 6.87 1.66 12.74
C GLN A 26 6.85 2.22 11.31
N HIS A 27 6.95 1.36 10.29
CA HIS A 27 6.81 1.76 8.89
C HIS A 27 5.36 1.99 8.48
N ILE A 28 4.40 1.52 9.30
CA ILE A 28 2.98 1.55 9.00
C ILE A 28 2.32 2.74 9.72
N GLU A 29 1.66 3.62 8.98
CA GLU A 29 0.86 4.70 9.57
C GLU A 29 -0.32 4.15 10.38
N LYS A 30 -0.47 4.56 11.64
CA LYS A 30 -1.50 4.02 12.54
C LYS A 30 -2.94 4.37 12.16
N LYS A 31 -3.14 5.28 11.21
CA LYS A 31 -4.45 5.68 10.70
C LYS A 31 -4.36 5.89 9.20
N PHE A 32 -5.14 5.11 8.47
CA PHE A 32 -5.28 5.28 7.03
C PHE A 32 -6.66 5.83 6.73
N THR A 33 -6.71 6.92 5.97
CA THR A 33 -7.96 7.48 5.43
C THR A 33 -7.91 7.46 3.92
N CYS A 34 -8.93 6.89 3.28
CA CYS A 34 -9.09 6.95 1.83
C CYS A 34 -9.53 8.37 1.42
N ASP A 35 -8.76 9.05 0.59
CA ASP A 35 -9.03 10.42 0.16
C ASP A 35 -10.23 10.52 -0.82
N LYS A 36 -10.65 9.39 -1.40
CA LYS A 36 -11.81 9.34 -2.31
C LYS A 36 -13.15 9.15 -1.58
N CYS A 37 -13.23 8.17 -0.67
CA CYS A 37 -14.49 7.81 0.00
C CYS A 37 -14.55 8.20 1.49
N GLY A 38 -13.44 8.66 2.07
CA GLY A 38 -13.35 9.05 3.48
C GLY A 38 -13.33 7.87 4.47
N LYS A 39 -13.26 6.62 4.00
CA LYS A 39 -13.15 5.46 4.87
C LYS A 39 -11.83 5.54 5.65
N THR A 40 -11.94 5.64 6.97
CA THR A 40 -10.79 5.56 7.88
C THR A 40 -10.73 4.17 8.49
N LEU A 41 -9.54 3.57 8.48
CA LEU A 41 -9.25 2.44 9.34
C LEU A 41 -8.40 2.88 10.54
N ASP A 42 -8.88 2.50 11.71
CA ASP A 42 -8.19 2.57 12.99
C ASP A 42 -8.06 1.13 13.47
N TYR A 43 -6.87 0.54 13.34
CA TYR A 43 -6.64 -0.87 13.65
C TYR A 43 -5.77 -1.05 14.89
N ASP A 44 -6.12 -2.08 15.65
CA ASP A 44 -5.34 -2.55 16.77
C ASP A 44 -4.27 -3.52 16.27
N PHE A 45 -3.01 -3.07 16.31
CA PHE A 45 -1.83 -3.84 15.91
C PHE A 45 -1.59 -5.11 16.75
N SER A 46 -2.31 -5.28 17.88
CA SER A 46 -2.24 -6.50 18.69
C SER A 46 -2.98 -7.70 18.08
N LYS A 47 -3.78 -7.50 17.04
CA LYS A 47 -4.55 -8.55 16.37
C LYS A 47 -3.93 -8.91 15.03
N TYR A 48 -3.58 -10.17 14.80
CA TYR A 48 -3.04 -10.68 13.52
C TYR A 48 -3.81 -10.27 12.26
N GLU A 49 -5.11 -10.00 12.39
CA GLU A 49 -5.97 -9.52 11.29
C GLU A 49 -5.52 -8.17 10.71
N TYR A 50 -4.74 -7.34 11.43
CA TYR A 50 -4.26 -6.04 10.93
C TYR A 50 -3.53 -6.14 9.58
N LEU A 51 -2.80 -7.24 9.33
CA LEU A 51 -2.12 -7.52 8.07
C LEU A 51 -3.09 -7.65 6.88
N LEU A 52 -4.30 -8.18 7.10
CA LEU A 52 -5.34 -8.24 6.06
C LEU A 52 -5.89 -6.85 5.73
N TYR A 53 -5.86 -5.93 6.69
CA TYR A 53 -6.31 -4.55 6.52
C TYR A 53 -5.25 -3.67 5.84
N LEU A 54 -3.95 -3.93 6.03
CA LEU A 54 -2.88 -3.21 5.32
C LEU A 54 -2.93 -3.41 3.82
N ASN A 55 -3.26 -4.62 3.37
CA ASN A 55 -3.41 -4.92 1.95
C ASN A 55 -4.63 -4.23 1.30
N GLN A 56 -5.44 -3.49 2.07
CA GLN A 56 -6.62 -2.81 1.56
C GLN A 56 -6.44 -1.29 1.40
N PHE A 57 -5.26 -0.76 1.68
CA PHE A 57 -4.96 0.67 1.59
C PHE A 57 -3.66 0.92 0.84
N HIS A 58 -3.71 1.88 -0.08
CA HIS A 58 -2.66 2.12 -1.05
C HIS A 58 -2.21 3.57 -0.95
N HIS A 59 -0.97 3.79 -0.50
CA HIS A 59 -0.32 5.09 -0.57
C HIS A 59 0.22 5.30 -1.98
N ILE A 60 -0.30 6.32 -2.67
CA ILE A 60 0.06 6.62 -4.06
C ILE A 60 0.80 7.95 -4.07
N ASN A 61 2.06 7.91 -4.49
CA ASN A 61 2.90 9.08 -4.67
C ASN A 61 3.38 9.15 -6.13
N LEU A 62 2.79 10.06 -6.90
CA LEU A 62 3.17 10.32 -8.29
C LEU A 62 4.11 11.55 -8.42
N GLY A 63 4.53 12.12 -7.30
CA GLY A 63 5.37 13.31 -7.24
C GLY A 63 4.66 14.60 -7.67
N ARG A 64 5.46 15.62 -7.98
CA ARG A 64 4.97 16.93 -8.43
C ARG A 64 4.64 16.88 -9.91
N ALA A 65 3.41 17.23 -10.25
CA ALA A 65 2.98 17.31 -11.65
C ALA A 65 3.71 18.43 -12.40
N GLY A 66 4.11 18.13 -13.63
CA GLY A 66 4.92 19.00 -14.46
C GLY A 66 4.19 20.23 -14.98
N TYR A 67 5.00 21.23 -15.34
CA TYR A 67 4.54 22.51 -15.87
C TYR A 67 3.69 22.36 -17.14
N GLY A 68 2.60 23.13 -17.23
CA GLY A 68 1.69 23.12 -18.37
C GLY A 68 0.75 21.92 -18.46
N SER A 69 0.76 21.01 -17.47
CA SER A 69 -0.24 19.94 -17.35
C SER A 69 -1.54 20.46 -16.72
N LYS A 70 -2.62 19.68 -16.79
CA LYS A 70 -3.88 19.99 -16.08
C LYS A 70 -3.72 20.02 -14.55
N LEU A 71 -2.63 19.47 -14.03
CA LEU A 71 -2.32 19.37 -12.60
C LEU A 71 -1.06 20.16 -12.27
N ASP A 72 -0.67 21.13 -13.10
CA ASP A 72 0.56 21.91 -12.91
C ASP A 72 0.69 22.47 -11.48
N GLY A 73 1.82 22.17 -10.85
CA GLY A 73 2.14 22.62 -9.50
C GLY A 73 1.48 21.81 -8.38
N CYS A 74 0.64 20.82 -8.69
CA CYS A 74 0.07 19.92 -7.69
C CYS A 74 1.05 18.82 -7.30
N ASP A 75 1.14 18.54 -6.00
CA ASP A 75 1.80 17.34 -5.48
C ASP A 75 0.78 16.20 -5.41
N LEU A 76 0.97 15.16 -6.21
CA LEU A 76 0.03 14.07 -6.38
C LEU A 76 0.33 12.93 -5.39
N VAL A 77 0.05 13.20 -4.12
CA VAL A 77 0.23 12.26 -3.01
C VAL A 77 -1.11 12.07 -2.31
N PHE A 78 -1.65 10.86 -2.32
CA PHE A 78 -2.95 10.52 -1.74
C PHE A 78 -3.06 9.03 -1.41
N ASN A 79 -4.00 8.69 -0.54
CA ASN A 79 -4.29 7.35 -0.10
C ASN A 79 -5.64 6.87 -0.68
N LEU A 80 -5.69 5.65 -1.21
CA LEU A 80 -6.93 5.02 -1.66
C LEU A 80 -7.16 3.67 -0.96
N CYS A 81 -8.40 3.36 -0.60
CA CYS A 81 -8.76 1.99 -0.26
C CYS A 81 -8.86 1.13 -1.53
N ASP A 82 -8.79 -0.19 -1.37
CA ASP A 82 -8.74 -1.15 -2.47
C ASP A 82 -9.92 -1.00 -3.43
N ASP A 83 -11.16 -0.94 -2.91
CA ASP A 83 -12.36 -0.72 -3.70
C ASP A 83 -12.27 0.55 -4.56
N CYS A 84 -11.77 1.64 -3.97
CA CYS A 84 -11.65 2.92 -4.64
C CYS A 84 -10.57 2.94 -5.72
N LEU A 85 -9.46 2.23 -5.49
CA LEU A 85 -8.39 2.04 -6.46
C LEU A 85 -8.87 1.15 -7.61
N TYR A 86 -9.57 0.05 -7.32
CA TYR A 86 -10.16 -0.82 -8.32
C TYR A 86 -11.14 -0.05 -9.21
N ASP A 87 -12.09 0.68 -8.63
CA ASP A 87 -13.03 1.51 -9.37
C ASP A 87 -12.31 2.53 -10.27
N PHE A 88 -11.22 3.13 -9.77
CA PHE A 88 -10.42 4.06 -10.56
C PHE A 88 -9.76 3.35 -11.75
N ILE A 89 -9.15 2.17 -11.56
CA ILE A 89 -8.56 1.36 -12.64
C ILE A 89 -9.62 0.98 -13.67
N MET A 90 -10.84 0.67 -13.24
CA MET A 90 -11.95 0.31 -14.14
C MET A 90 -12.34 1.46 -15.08
N THR A 91 -12.01 2.71 -14.75
CA THR A 91 -12.22 3.85 -15.64
C THR A 91 -11.22 3.91 -16.80
N PHE A 92 -10.13 3.13 -16.76
CA PHE A 92 -9.06 3.22 -17.75
C PHE A 92 -9.43 2.49 -19.04
N ARG A 93 -9.16 3.14 -20.18
CA ARG A 93 -9.34 2.52 -21.51
C ARG A 93 -8.55 1.22 -21.66
N ASN A 94 -7.35 1.14 -21.10
CA ASN A 94 -6.44 -0.01 -21.21
C ASN A 94 -6.30 -0.77 -19.87
N LYS A 95 -7.35 -0.82 -19.05
CA LYS A 95 -7.34 -1.44 -17.70
C LYS A 95 -6.80 -2.88 -17.68
N ASP A 96 -7.02 -3.64 -18.75
CA ASP A 96 -6.61 -5.05 -18.86
C ASP A 96 -5.07 -5.22 -18.78
N LYS A 97 -4.29 -4.20 -19.18
CA LYS A 97 -2.83 -4.21 -19.02
C LYS A 97 -2.40 -4.18 -17.55
N ILE A 98 -3.25 -3.69 -16.66
CA ILE A 98 -3.02 -3.61 -15.22
C ILE A 98 -3.60 -4.86 -14.55
N LEU A 99 -4.87 -5.18 -14.84
CA LEU A 99 -5.57 -6.29 -14.19
C LEU A 99 -4.94 -7.66 -14.48
N TYR A 100 -4.21 -7.79 -15.60
CA TYR A 100 -3.60 -9.04 -16.04
C TYR A 100 -2.07 -9.00 -16.10
N SER A 101 -1.43 -8.05 -15.40
CA SER A 101 0.04 -7.93 -15.39
C SER A 101 0.75 -8.94 -14.48
N GLY A 102 0.01 -9.59 -13.56
CA GLY A 102 0.58 -10.49 -12.55
C GLY A 102 0.85 -11.91 -13.04
N SER A 103 1.86 -12.56 -12.46
CA SER A 103 2.29 -13.93 -12.80
C SER A 103 1.20 -15.00 -12.64
N ASN A 104 0.16 -14.74 -11.84
CA ASN A 104 -0.95 -15.66 -11.58
C ASN A 104 -2.01 -15.70 -12.70
N TYR A 105 -1.98 -14.78 -13.67
CA TYR A 105 -2.95 -14.77 -14.77
C TYR A 105 -2.66 -15.82 -15.86
N LYS A 106 -1.46 -16.41 -15.89
CA LYS A 106 -1.06 -17.40 -16.92
C LYS A 106 -1.40 -18.86 -16.58
N TYR A 107 -2.12 -19.12 -15.49
CA TYR A 107 -2.56 -20.45 -15.10
C TYR A 107 -4.04 -20.65 -15.44
N ASN A 108 -4.34 -20.82 -16.73
CA ASN A 108 -5.57 -21.47 -17.22
C ASN A 108 -5.23 -22.20 -18.52
#